data_AF-A0A0S8CQD7-F1
#
_entry.id   AF-A0A0S8CQD7-F1
#
_cell.length_a   1.000
_cell.length_b   1.000
_cell.length_c   1.000
_cell.angle_alpha   90.00
_cell.angle_beta   90.00
_cell.angle_gamma   90.00
#
_symmetry.space_group_name_H-M   'P 1'
#
loop_
_entity.id
_entity.type
_entity.pdbx_description
1 polymer ?
#
loop_
_entity_poly.entity_id
_entity_poly.type
_entity_poly.pdbx_seq_one_letter_code
_entity_poly.pdbx_strand_id
1 'polypeptide(L)'
;MKSIVRSIYTWLILGVVVCLILLALAAVNRTEDRNARTEDGEIFFLTFTPGTIRQIYRDEWRIRPRKISGQLTLPPGEGPFPAVILYHGHYHPEDLEPWFQKLVPRLVEAGIATFVVDSFTGREISNTAFHEARLSRAARLTDVFQALKFLAGLDEIDEERIGISAYSVGGTTVMLAADQRVNETSLAGGRSFAALLPVYPACQVRFRSPELTSAPILFLVAGNDDYSPSSFCEQYVEEAAFAGYNVNIKKYENAQHGWINEKASIDCENCMTFRDCGLMYIEESGHESALDGSVSTLFGWQEYLETLYRSCGTIGVIFRS
;
A
#
# COMPACT_ATOMS: atom_id res chain seq x y z
N MET A 1 26.29 58.22 -15.99
CA MET A 1 24.95 57.66 -15.63
C MET A 1 24.57 56.43 -16.45
N LYS A 2 24.58 56.48 -17.80
CA LYS A 2 24.20 55.32 -18.65
C LYS A 2 25.08 54.07 -18.50
N SER A 3 26.39 54.19 -18.27
CA SER A 3 27.27 53.01 -18.09
C SER A 3 27.10 52.33 -16.72
N ILE A 4 26.84 53.11 -15.67
CA ILE A 4 26.60 52.60 -14.31
C ILE A 4 25.30 51.79 -14.27
N VAL A 5 24.23 52.33 -14.88
CA VAL A 5 22.95 51.63 -15.01
C VAL A 5 23.10 50.33 -15.80
N ARG A 6 23.84 50.35 -16.92
CA ARG A 6 24.10 49.13 -17.73
C ARG A 6 24.89 48.08 -16.95
N SER A 7 25.87 48.50 -16.15
CA SER A 7 26.64 47.62 -15.25
C SER A 7 25.75 46.96 -14.20
N ILE A 8 24.85 47.72 -13.57
CA ILE A 8 23.91 47.19 -12.57
C ILE A 8 22.97 46.15 -13.18
N TYR A 9 22.44 46.40 -14.39
CA TYR A 9 21.61 45.41 -15.10
C TYR A 9 22.38 44.12 -15.44
N THR A 10 23.64 44.23 -15.85
CA THR A 10 24.48 43.05 -16.14
C THR A 10 24.71 42.22 -14.87
N TRP A 11 25.00 42.85 -13.73
CA TRP A 11 25.18 42.14 -12.45
C TRP A 11 23.89 41.51 -11.94
N LEU A 12 22.74 42.17 -12.12
CA LEU A 12 21.42 41.60 -11.80
C LEU A 12 21.11 40.36 -12.64
N ILE A 13 21.33 40.43 -13.96
CA ILE A 13 21.10 39.30 -14.87
C ILE A 13 22.04 38.14 -14.50
N LEU A 14 23.32 38.43 -14.27
CA LEU A 14 24.30 37.42 -13.86
C LEU A 14 23.89 36.75 -12.53
N GLY A 15 23.42 37.54 -11.55
CA GLY A 15 22.94 37.03 -10.27
C GLY A 15 21.72 36.11 -10.42
N VAL A 16 20.76 36.45 -11.28
CA VAL A 16 19.59 35.60 -11.57
C VAL A 16 20.00 34.30 -12.26
N VAL A 17 20.88 34.37 -13.27
CA VAL A 17 21.36 33.18 -13.99
C VAL A 17 22.11 32.23 -13.05
N VAL A 18 22.99 32.75 -12.20
CA VAL A 18 23.70 31.93 -11.20
C VAL A 18 22.71 31.32 -10.21
N CYS A 19 21.70 32.07 -9.76
CA CYS A 19 20.66 31.56 -8.86
C CYS A 19 19.86 30.41 -9.51
N LEU A 20 19.47 30.55 -10.78
CA LEU A 20 18.76 29.51 -11.53
C LEU A 20 19.63 28.26 -11.73
N ILE A 21 20.92 28.42 -12.03
CA ILE A 21 21.85 27.29 -12.15
C ILE A 21 22.02 26.58 -10.82
N LEU A 22 22.17 27.31 -9.71
CA LEU A 22 22.26 26.74 -8.37
C LEU A 22 20.98 26.02 -7.95
N LEU A 23 19.81 26.55 -8.30
CA LEU A 23 18.52 25.90 -8.08
C LEU A 23 18.36 24.62 -8.91
N ALA A 24 18.79 24.65 -10.18
CA ALA A 24 18.79 23.47 -11.05
C ALA A 24 19.75 22.39 -10.53
N LEU A 25 20.97 22.76 -10.14
CA LEU A 25 21.95 21.84 -9.54
C LEU A 25 21.44 21.27 -8.22
N ALA A 26 20.83 22.09 -7.35
CA ALA A 26 20.22 21.62 -6.11
C ALA A 26 19.04 20.68 -6.37
N ALA A 27 18.26 20.89 -7.44
CA ALA A 27 17.19 19.99 -7.84
C ALA A 27 17.75 18.64 -8.35
N VAL A 28 18.80 18.66 -9.17
CA VAL A 28 19.48 17.47 -9.70
C VAL A 28 20.14 16.64 -8.59
N ASN A 29 20.88 17.28 -7.68
CA ASN A 29 21.48 16.59 -6.53
C ASN A 29 20.42 15.95 -5.63
N ARG A 30 19.27 16.61 -5.48
CA ARG A 30 18.16 16.10 -4.67
C ARG A 30 17.43 14.94 -5.35
N THR A 31 17.50 14.80 -6.68
CA THR A 31 16.99 13.62 -7.40
C THR A 31 17.94 12.42 -7.31
N GLU A 32 19.26 12.64 -7.39
CA GLU A 32 20.25 11.55 -7.20
C GLU A 32 20.16 10.93 -5.80
N ASP A 33 20.02 11.75 -4.75
CA ASP A 33 19.95 11.30 -3.36
C ASP A 33 18.58 10.64 -3.01
N ARG A 34 17.56 10.82 -3.86
CA ARG A 34 16.21 10.22 -3.68
C ARG A 34 16.08 8.81 -4.26
N ASN A 35 16.96 8.45 -5.19
CA ASN A 35 16.95 7.14 -5.86
C ASN A 35 18.22 6.34 -5.54
N ALA A 36 19.05 6.82 -4.61
CA ALA A 36 20.26 6.13 -4.19
C ALA A 36 19.89 4.78 -3.56
N ARG A 37 20.13 3.72 -4.33
CA ARG A 37 20.06 2.33 -3.89
C ARG A 37 21.32 2.01 -3.10
N THR A 38 21.16 1.50 -1.89
CA THR A 38 22.26 1.02 -1.07
C THR A 38 22.87 -0.24 -1.71
N GLU A 39 24.06 -0.65 -1.27
CA GLU A 39 24.72 -1.86 -1.79
C GLU A 39 23.90 -3.14 -1.55
N ASP A 40 23.14 -3.18 -0.45
CA ASP A 40 22.23 -4.28 -0.12
C ASP A 40 20.88 -4.18 -0.85
N GLY A 41 20.60 -3.09 -1.56
CA GLY A 41 19.42 -2.92 -2.42
C GLY A 41 18.23 -2.21 -1.77
N GLU A 42 18.41 -1.68 -0.56
CA GLU A 42 17.45 -0.79 0.09
C GLU A 42 17.38 0.55 -0.67
N ILE A 43 16.15 1.04 -0.84
CA ILE A 43 15.88 2.34 -1.44
C ILE A 43 14.87 3.08 -0.58
N PHE A 44 15.11 4.37 -0.37
CA PHE A 44 14.17 5.22 0.35
C PHE A 44 13.29 6.03 -0.59
N PHE A 45 12.01 6.15 -0.27
CA PHE A 45 11.07 6.98 -1.00
C PHE A 45 10.15 7.75 -0.07
N LEU A 46 9.48 8.76 -0.63
CA LEU A 46 8.58 9.63 0.13
C LEU A 46 7.13 9.17 0.02
N THR A 47 6.46 9.18 1.16
CA THR A 47 5.04 8.88 1.32
C THR A 47 4.38 9.85 2.31
N PHE A 48 3.11 9.65 2.65
CA PHE A 48 2.35 10.45 3.61
C PHE A 48 1.47 9.56 4.48
N THR A 49 0.89 10.13 5.53
CA THR A 49 0.05 9.40 6.50
C THR A 49 -1.30 10.10 6.66
N PRO A 50 -2.15 10.20 5.61
CA PRO A 50 -3.53 10.66 5.78
C PRO A 50 -4.27 9.74 6.76
N GLY A 51 -5.20 10.30 7.54
CA GLY A 51 -6.03 9.54 8.47
C GLY A 51 -7.23 8.86 7.80
N THR A 52 -7.73 9.39 6.67
CA THR A 52 -8.96 8.89 6.02
C THR A 52 -8.88 8.92 4.50
N ILE A 53 -9.62 8.05 3.82
CA ILE A 53 -9.68 8.01 2.34
C ILE A 53 -10.28 9.32 1.80
N ARG A 54 -11.19 9.95 2.53
CA ARG A 54 -11.69 11.29 2.21
C ARG A 54 -10.58 12.34 2.01
N GLN A 55 -9.50 12.29 2.78
CA GLN A 55 -8.37 13.20 2.57
C GLN A 55 -7.68 12.93 1.23
N ILE A 56 -7.67 11.69 0.75
CA ILE A 56 -7.18 11.34 -0.59
C ILE A 56 -8.11 11.94 -1.64
N TYR A 57 -9.42 11.71 -1.53
CA TYR A 57 -10.44 12.20 -2.47
C TYR A 57 -10.50 13.74 -2.57
N ARG A 58 -10.15 14.43 -1.49
CA ARG A 58 -10.14 15.91 -1.43
C ARG A 58 -8.78 16.53 -1.73
N ASP A 59 -7.78 15.73 -2.10
CA ASP A 59 -6.41 16.20 -2.31
C ASP A 59 -5.72 16.79 -1.05
N GLU A 60 -6.24 16.46 0.14
CA GLU A 60 -5.79 16.93 1.46
C GLU A 60 -4.77 15.98 2.12
N TRP A 61 -4.27 14.98 1.39
CA TRP A 61 -3.47 13.87 1.95
C TRP A 61 -1.97 14.17 2.09
N ARG A 62 -1.44 15.22 1.45
CA ARG A 62 0.00 15.56 1.43
C ARG A 62 0.46 16.31 2.69
N ILE A 63 0.03 15.85 3.85
CA ILE A 63 0.39 16.46 5.13
C ILE A 63 1.69 15.83 5.64
N ARG A 64 2.78 16.61 5.59
CA ARG A 64 4.14 16.26 6.04
C ARG A 64 4.66 14.94 5.45
N PRO A 65 5.63 14.98 4.52
CA PRO A 65 6.17 13.75 3.96
C PRO A 65 6.79 12.86 5.05
N ARG A 66 6.75 11.55 4.82
CA ARG A 66 7.49 10.52 5.56
C ARG A 66 8.44 9.84 4.59
N LYS A 67 9.64 9.53 5.08
CA LYS A 67 10.62 8.73 4.36
C LYS A 67 10.45 7.31 4.84
N ILE A 68 10.13 6.39 3.93
CA ILE A 68 10.08 4.95 4.16
C ILE A 68 11.02 4.25 3.20
N SER A 69 11.26 2.96 3.38
CA SER A 69 12.16 2.19 2.52
C SER A 69 11.44 1.05 1.79
N GLY A 70 12.12 0.52 0.79
CA GLY A 70 11.81 -0.78 0.22
C GLY A 70 13.06 -1.43 -0.34
N GLN A 71 13.06 -2.75 -0.31
CA GLN A 71 14.14 -3.59 -0.80
C GLN A 71 13.87 -3.93 -2.27
N LEU A 72 14.63 -3.33 -3.19
CA LEU A 72 14.55 -3.63 -4.61
C LEU A 72 15.52 -4.76 -4.96
N THR A 73 15.02 -5.79 -5.63
CA THR A 73 15.83 -6.87 -6.22
C THR A 73 15.52 -6.98 -7.70
N LEU A 74 16.55 -6.89 -8.53
CA LEU A 74 16.44 -6.96 -9.99
C LEU A 74 16.85 -8.35 -10.50
N PRO A 75 16.19 -8.88 -11.55
CA PRO A 75 16.69 -10.02 -12.30
C PRO A 75 18.08 -9.74 -12.92
N PRO A 76 18.88 -10.79 -13.21
CA PRO A 76 20.08 -10.63 -14.01
C PRO A 76 19.72 -10.25 -15.45
N GLY A 77 20.54 -9.39 -16.07
CA GLY A 77 20.37 -8.95 -17.47
C GLY A 77 20.08 -7.47 -17.60
N GLU A 78 19.65 -7.06 -18.80
CA GLU A 78 19.25 -5.70 -19.10
C GLU A 78 17.72 -5.57 -19.04
N GLY A 79 17.24 -4.54 -18.34
CA GLY A 79 15.81 -4.22 -18.22
C GLY A 79 15.26 -3.51 -19.48
N PRO A 80 14.07 -2.88 -19.40
CA PRO A 80 13.26 -2.73 -18.19
C PRO A 80 12.53 -4.02 -17.78
N PHE A 81 12.49 -4.30 -16.49
CA PHE A 81 11.88 -5.52 -15.93
C PHE A 81 10.42 -5.27 -15.51
N PRO A 82 9.50 -6.23 -15.71
CA PRO A 82 8.25 -6.21 -14.96
C PRO A 82 8.55 -6.30 -13.47
N ALA A 83 7.71 -5.71 -12.62
CA ALA A 83 7.94 -5.65 -11.18
C ALA A 83 6.72 -6.11 -10.38
N VAL A 84 6.96 -6.64 -9.19
CA VAL A 84 5.94 -6.91 -8.18
C VAL A 84 6.31 -6.18 -6.89
N ILE A 85 5.40 -5.32 -6.43
CA ILE A 85 5.47 -4.75 -5.09
C ILE A 85 4.97 -5.82 -4.10
N LEU A 86 5.73 -6.05 -3.04
CA LEU A 86 5.39 -6.94 -1.95
C LEU A 86 5.11 -6.10 -0.71
N TYR A 87 3.87 -6.12 -0.22
CA TYR A 87 3.41 -5.22 0.85
C TYR A 87 2.91 -6.00 2.08
N HIS A 88 3.46 -5.66 3.24
CA HIS A 88 3.23 -6.38 4.50
C HIS A 88 1.92 -5.98 5.20
N GLY A 89 1.52 -6.81 6.17
CA GLY A 89 0.29 -6.65 6.95
C GLY A 89 0.49 -5.89 8.27
N HIS A 90 0.05 -6.52 9.36
CA HIS A 90 0.16 -5.94 10.70
C HIS A 90 1.56 -6.04 11.30
N TYR A 91 2.34 -7.02 10.86
CA TYR A 91 3.71 -7.29 11.31
C TYR A 91 4.74 -6.60 10.43
N HIS A 92 5.95 -6.43 10.95
CA HIS A 92 7.06 -5.82 10.23
C HIS A 92 7.41 -6.70 9.02
N PRO A 93 7.91 -6.16 7.88
CA PRO A 93 8.39 -7.00 6.78
C PRO A 93 9.46 -8.01 7.23
N GLU A 94 10.28 -7.69 8.24
CA GLU A 94 11.25 -8.63 8.85
C GLU A 94 10.59 -9.88 9.44
N ASP A 95 9.36 -9.78 9.95
CA ASP A 95 8.62 -10.95 10.46
C ASP A 95 8.19 -11.89 9.31
N LEU A 96 8.03 -11.34 8.10
CA LEU A 96 7.73 -12.07 6.86
C LEU A 96 9.00 -12.45 6.08
N GLU A 97 10.18 -12.12 6.59
CA GLU A 97 11.45 -12.36 5.90
C GLU A 97 11.65 -13.83 5.49
N PRO A 98 11.31 -14.85 6.33
CA PRO A 98 11.43 -16.25 5.90
C PRO A 98 10.59 -16.59 4.66
N TRP A 99 9.44 -15.92 4.49
CA TRP A 99 8.61 -16.06 3.31
C TRP A 99 9.21 -15.30 2.11
N PHE A 100 9.67 -14.07 2.32
CA PHE A 100 10.27 -13.27 1.25
C PHE A 100 11.57 -13.87 0.72
N GLN A 101 12.40 -14.48 1.57
CA GLN A 101 13.60 -15.23 1.18
C GLN A 101 13.30 -16.44 0.27
N LYS A 102 12.04 -16.88 0.19
CA LYS A 102 11.60 -17.95 -0.73
C LYS A 102 10.92 -17.38 -1.96
N LEU A 103 10.07 -16.38 -1.77
CA LEU A 103 9.28 -15.79 -2.85
C LEU A 103 10.14 -14.94 -3.79
N VAL A 104 11.00 -14.07 -3.24
CA VAL A 104 11.80 -13.11 -4.02
C VAL A 104 12.70 -13.83 -5.03
N PRO A 105 13.52 -14.84 -4.65
CA PRO A 105 14.34 -15.56 -5.63
C PRO A 105 13.53 -16.17 -6.76
N ARG A 106 12.34 -16.72 -6.48
CA ARG A 106 11.47 -17.33 -7.49
C ARG A 106 10.93 -16.31 -8.49
N LEU A 107 10.58 -15.11 -8.04
CA LEU A 107 10.14 -14.02 -8.91
C LEU A 107 11.30 -13.50 -9.76
N VAL A 108 12.47 -13.32 -9.16
CA VAL A 108 13.69 -12.87 -9.82
C VAL A 108 14.16 -13.87 -10.88
N GLU A 109 14.15 -15.18 -10.57
CA GLU A 109 14.41 -16.28 -11.52
C GLU A 109 13.41 -16.30 -12.68
N ALA A 110 12.17 -15.86 -12.45
CA ALA A 110 11.14 -15.71 -13.46
C ALA A 110 11.27 -14.39 -14.28
N GLY A 111 12.31 -13.59 -14.03
CA GLY A 111 12.53 -12.33 -14.74
C GLY A 111 11.67 -11.16 -14.23
N ILE A 112 11.17 -11.24 -12.99
CA ILE A 112 10.32 -10.23 -12.36
C ILE A 112 11.09 -9.56 -11.22
N ALA A 113 11.27 -8.24 -11.29
CA ALA A 113 11.82 -7.46 -10.20
C ALA A 113 10.88 -7.45 -9.00
N THR A 114 11.42 -7.37 -7.78
CA THR A 114 10.61 -7.32 -6.56
C THR A 114 10.93 -6.08 -5.76
N PHE A 115 9.91 -5.46 -5.17
CA PHE A 115 10.07 -4.35 -4.25
C PHE A 115 9.35 -4.64 -2.94
N VAL A 116 10.07 -5.10 -1.92
CA VAL A 116 9.51 -5.36 -0.58
C VAL A 116 9.46 -4.05 0.18
N VAL A 117 8.26 -3.52 0.41
CA VAL A 117 8.09 -2.22 1.06
C VAL A 117 8.14 -2.39 2.58
N ASP A 118 8.90 -1.52 3.24
CA ASP A 118 8.84 -1.31 4.68
C ASP A 118 8.07 -0.02 4.98
N SER A 119 6.81 -0.17 5.37
CA SER A 119 5.93 0.93 5.73
C SER A 119 6.15 1.45 7.17
N PHE A 120 6.97 0.77 7.96
CA PHE A 120 6.96 0.81 9.41
C PHE A 120 8.21 1.48 10.00
N THR A 121 9.42 1.10 9.58
CA THR A 121 10.69 1.64 10.13
C THR A 121 10.74 3.15 10.07
N GLY A 122 10.44 3.74 8.90
CA GLY A 122 10.41 5.19 8.71
C GLY A 122 9.32 5.95 9.50
N ARG A 123 8.46 5.22 10.20
CA ARG A 123 7.39 5.74 11.07
C ARG A 123 7.57 5.34 12.54
N GLU A 124 8.66 4.66 12.90
CA GLU A 124 8.90 4.13 14.25
C GLU A 124 7.77 3.20 14.74
N ILE A 125 7.17 2.45 13.81
CA ILE A 125 6.13 1.46 14.09
C ILE A 125 6.79 0.08 14.10
N SER A 126 6.64 -0.68 15.17
CA SER A 126 7.10 -2.08 15.20
C SER A 126 6.06 -3.04 14.63
N ASN A 127 4.80 -2.86 15.02
CA ASN A 127 3.65 -3.58 14.48
C ASN A 127 2.35 -2.78 14.72
N THR A 128 1.28 -3.26 14.12
CA THR A 128 -0.08 -2.71 14.27
C THR A 128 -1.12 -3.74 14.71
N ALA A 129 -0.71 -4.99 15.01
CA ALA A 129 -1.63 -6.07 15.38
C ALA A 129 -2.44 -5.76 16.65
N PHE A 130 -1.83 -5.04 17.60
CA PHE A 130 -2.46 -4.64 18.87
C PHE A 130 -2.89 -3.17 18.88
N HIS A 131 -2.53 -2.42 17.84
CA HIS A 131 -2.72 -0.96 17.76
C HIS A 131 -2.98 -0.55 16.30
N GLU A 132 -4.08 -1.04 15.71
CA GLU A 132 -4.43 -0.79 14.30
C GLU A 132 -4.57 0.72 13.98
N ALA A 133 -4.88 1.54 14.99
CA ALA A 133 -4.95 3.00 14.88
C ALA A 133 -3.62 3.68 14.45
N ARG A 134 -2.47 3.01 14.61
CA ARG A 134 -1.15 3.59 14.29
C ARG A 134 -0.92 3.83 12.80
N LEU A 135 -1.60 3.11 11.91
CA LEU A 135 -1.49 3.30 10.47
C LEU A 135 -2.84 3.08 9.81
N SER A 136 -3.44 4.16 9.31
CA SER A 136 -4.75 4.12 8.68
C SER A 136 -4.75 3.38 7.35
N ARG A 137 -5.94 2.95 6.90
CA ARG A 137 -6.13 2.40 5.55
C ARG A 137 -5.71 3.39 4.47
N ALA A 138 -6.00 4.68 4.67
CA ALA A 138 -5.60 5.73 3.75
C ALA A 138 -4.06 5.89 3.67
N ALA A 139 -3.35 5.76 4.78
CA ALA A 139 -1.89 5.78 4.80
C ALA A 139 -1.31 4.58 4.06
N ARG A 140 -1.85 3.38 4.27
CA ARG A 140 -1.43 2.16 3.56
C ARG A 140 -1.69 2.25 2.06
N LEU A 141 -2.86 2.76 1.65
CA LEU A 141 -3.14 3.08 0.25
C LEU A 141 -2.12 4.08 -0.32
N THR A 142 -1.79 5.11 0.47
CA THR A 142 -0.78 6.09 0.06
C THR A 142 0.58 5.42 -0.16
N ASP A 143 0.98 4.51 0.72
CA ASP A 143 2.27 3.80 0.61
C ASP A 143 2.37 2.95 -0.66
N VAL A 144 1.33 2.17 -0.99
CA VAL A 144 1.36 1.31 -2.18
C VAL A 144 1.37 2.12 -3.48
N PHE A 145 0.64 3.24 -3.56
CA PHE A 145 0.66 4.09 -4.75
C PHE A 145 1.94 4.93 -4.87
N GLN A 146 2.51 5.34 -3.74
CA GLN A 146 3.82 6.02 -3.74
C GLN A 146 4.95 5.06 -4.11
N ALA A 147 4.86 3.79 -3.72
CA ALA A 147 5.76 2.74 -4.20
C ALA A 147 5.58 2.47 -5.71
N LEU A 148 4.35 2.38 -6.20
CA LEU A 148 4.05 2.25 -7.64
C LEU A 148 4.66 3.40 -8.44
N LYS A 149 4.41 4.64 -8.01
CA LYS A 149 4.96 5.84 -8.65
C LYS A 149 6.49 5.90 -8.58
N PHE A 150 7.07 5.43 -7.48
CA PHE A 150 8.53 5.36 -7.33
C PHE A 150 9.13 4.39 -8.35
N LEU A 151 8.63 3.15 -8.41
CA LEU A 151 9.12 2.14 -9.35
C LEU A 151 8.91 2.54 -10.81
N ALA A 152 7.75 3.13 -11.14
CA ALA A 152 7.47 3.65 -12.48
C ALA A 152 8.43 4.75 -12.94
N GLY A 153 9.20 5.35 -12.03
CA GLY A 153 10.22 6.36 -12.34
C GLY A 153 11.63 5.82 -12.48
N LEU A 154 11.85 4.50 -12.39
CA LEU A 154 13.15 3.86 -12.55
C LEU A 154 13.31 3.33 -13.99
N ASP A 155 14.42 3.65 -14.64
CA ASP A 155 14.69 3.23 -16.03
C ASP A 155 14.81 1.70 -16.16
N GLU A 156 15.16 1.01 -15.08
CA GLU A 156 15.28 -0.45 -15.02
C GLU A 156 13.93 -1.17 -14.87
N ILE A 157 12.83 -0.44 -14.65
CA ILE A 157 11.49 -1.01 -14.41
C ILE A 157 10.54 -0.63 -15.54
N ASP A 158 9.76 -1.60 -16.00
CA ASP A 158 8.72 -1.39 -17.00
C ASP A 158 7.46 -0.87 -16.30
N GLU A 159 7.18 0.43 -16.45
CA GLU A 159 6.10 1.11 -15.73
C GLU A 159 4.70 0.55 -16.02
N GLU A 160 4.51 -0.08 -17.19
CA GLU A 160 3.24 -0.69 -17.60
C GLU A 160 3.05 -2.11 -17.04
N ARG A 161 4.09 -2.70 -16.44
CA ARG A 161 4.08 -4.08 -15.92
C ARG A 161 4.45 -4.15 -14.44
N ILE A 162 3.86 -3.27 -13.63
CA ILE A 162 4.00 -3.28 -12.17
C ILE A 162 2.75 -3.90 -11.52
N GLY A 163 2.89 -5.10 -10.99
CA GLY A 163 1.88 -5.77 -10.17
C GLY A 163 2.10 -5.57 -8.66
N ILE A 164 1.17 -6.03 -7.84
CA ILE A 164 1.28 -5.98 -6.39
C ILE A 164 0.71 -7.24 -5.73
N SER A 165 1.43 -7.77 -4.75
CA SER A 165 0.97 -8.84 -3.86
C SER A 165 1.09 -8.36 -2.41
N ALA A 166 0.04 -8.57 -1.63
CA ALA A 166 0.02 -8.09 -0.25
C ALA A 166 -0.77 -9.00 0.68
N TYR A 167 -0.46 -8.88 1.97
CA TYR A 167 -0.76 -9.91 2.96
C TYR A 167 -1.58 -9.34 4.13
N SER A 168 -2.64 -10.04 4.55
CA SER A 168 -3.53 -9.62 5.67
C SER A 168 -4.14 -8.24 5.41
N VAL A 169 -4.00 -7.29 6.33
CA VAL A 169 -4.41 -5.88 6.13
C VAL A 169 -3.73 -5.22 4.91
N GLY A 170 -2.54 -5.69 4.52
CA GLY A 170 -1.92 -5.32 3.24
C GLY A 170 -2.71 -5.86 2.05
N GLY A 171 -3.21 -7.09 2.14
CA GLY A 171 -4.13 -7.66 1.15
C GLY A 171 -5.41 -6.85 1.03
N THR A 172 -6.00 -6.42 2.16
CA THR A 172 -7.16 -5.50 2.14
C THR A 172 -6.79 -4.18 1.46
N THR A 173 -5.59 -3.64 1.74
CA THR A 173 -5.11 -2.41 1.09
C THR A 173 -5.04 -2.56 -0.44
N VAL A 174 -4.53 -3.70 -0.93
CA VAL A 174 -4.43 -3.97 -2.37
C VAL A 174 -5.79 -4.22 -3.01
N MET A 175 -6.71 -4.89 -2.31
CA MET A 175 -8.10 -5.00 -2.78
C MET A 175 -8.71 -3.61 -2.99
N LEU A 176 -8.52 -2.69 -2.04
CA LEU A 176 -9.02 -1.31 -2.14
C LEU A 176 -8.30 -0.50 -3.23
N ALA A 177 -7.01 -0.77 -3.46
CA ALA A 177 -6.23 -0.13 -4.52
C ALA A 177 -6.70 -0.52 -5.94
N ALA A 178 -7.56 -1.53 -6.08
CA ALA A 178 -8.15 -1.92 -7.35
C ALA A 178 -9.27 -0.99 -7.82
N ASP A 179 -9.82 -0.15 -6.92
CA ASP A 179 -10.92 0.76 -7.24
C ASP A 179 -10.43 1.95 -8.08
N GLN A 180 -11.04 2.13 -9.24
CA GLN A 180 -10.73 3.15 -10.23
C GLN A 180 -10.78 4.57 -9.65
N ARG A 181 -11.67 4.86 -8.70
CA ARG A 181 -11.76 6.19 -8.09
C ARG A 181 -10.51 6.55 -7.29
N VAL A 182 -9.83 5.56 -6.71
CA VAL A 182 -8.54 5.78 -6.06
C VAL A 182 -7.48 6.14 -7.11
N ASN A 183 -7.50 5.47 -8.26
CA ASN A 183 -6.52 5.66 -9.33
C ASN A 183 -6.69 7.01 -10.05
N GLU A 184 -7.92 7.50 -10.14
CA GLU A 184 -8.24 8.82 -10.70
C GLU A 184 -7.86 9.98 -9.78
N THR A 185 -7.58 9.72 -8.49
CA THR A 185 -7.09 10.76 -7.60
C THR A 185 -5.65 11.15 -7.92
N SER A 186 -5.24 12.29 -7.38
CA SER A 186 -3.87 12.79 -7.46
C SER A 186 -2.83 11.90 -6.73
N LEU A 187 -3.28 10.91 -5.94
CA LEU A 187 -2.42 9.93 -5.28
C LEU A 187 -1.75 9.01 -6.30
N ALA A 188 -2.55 8.37 -7.14
CA ALA A 188 -2.04 7.50 -8.20
C ALA A 188 -1.72 8.28 -9.48
N GLY A 189 -2.37 9.43 -9.70
CA GLY A 189 -2.16 10.26 -10.89
C GLY A 189 -2.51 9.52 -12.18
N GLY A 190 -3.59 8.73 -12.16
CA GLY A 190 -4.04 7.90 -13.28
C GLY A 190 -3.36 6.54 -13.40
N ARG A 191 -2.33 6.24 -12.58
CA ARG A 191 -1.64 4.93 -12.61
C ARG A 191 -2.52 3.85 -11.99
N SER A 192 -2.43 2.66 -12.56
CA SER A 192 -3.07 1.44 -12.05
C SER A 192 -2.03 0.34 -11.96
N PHE A 193 -2.23 -0.63 -11.05
CA PHE A 193 -1.42 -1.85 -11.05
C PHE A 193 -1.78 -2.72 -12.25
N ALA A 194 -0.79 -3.39 -12.84
CA ALA A 194 -0.99 -4.31 -13.96
C ALA A 194 -1.66 -5.63 -13.55
N ALA A 195 -1.51 -6.04 -12.28
CA ALA A 195 -2.14 -7.21 -11.68
C ALA A 195 -2.12 -7.09 -10.15
N LEU A 196 -3.14 -7.65 -9.48
CA LEU A 196 -3.28 -7.58 -8.02
C LEU A 196 -3.48 -8.97 -7.41
N LEU A 197 -2.73 -9.27 -6.35
CA LEU A 197 -2.80 -10.54 -5.61
C LEU A 197 -3.03 -10.28 -4.11
N PRO A 198 -4.27 -10.00 -3.67
CA PRO A 198 -4.61 -9.99 -2.24
C PRO A 198 -4.49 -11.39 -1.64
N VAL A 199 -3.72 -11.53 -0.55
CA VAL A 199 -3.49 -12.80 0.14
C VAL A 199 -4.03 -12.70 1.58
N TYR A 200 -5.01 -13.55 1.92
CA TYR A 200 -5.81 -13.51 3.16
C TYR A 200 -6.27 -12.10 3.58
N PRO A 201 -6.93 -11.33 2.68
CA PRO A 201 -7.44 -10.01 3.04
C PRO A 201 -8.70 -10.09 3.92
N ALA A 202 -8.93 -9.06 4.70
CA ALA A 202 -10.24 -8.78 5.29
C ALA A 202 -11.16 -8.10 4.26
N CYS A 203 -11.90 -8.90 3.47
CA CYS A 203 -12.79 -8.38 2.41
C CYS A 203 -14.07 -7.72 2.90
N GLN A 204 -14.38 -7.83 4.20
CA GLN A 204 -15.52 -7.15 4.80
C GLN A 204 -15.37 -5.63 4.82
N VAL A 205 -14.14 -5.11 4.69
CA VAL A 205 -13.87 -3.68 4.49
C VAL A 205 -13.79 -3.41 2.99
N ARG A 206 -14.82 -2.81 2.41
CA ARG A 206 -14.94 -2.62 0.96
C ARG A 206 -15.64 -1.33 0.60
N PHE A 207 -15.46 -0.85 -0.63
CA PHE A 207 -16.28 0.26 -1.12
C PHE A 207 -17.76 -0.14 -1.21
N ARG A 208 -18.66 0.80 -0.89
CA ARG A 208 -20.12 0.59 -0.98
C ARG A 208 -20.56 0.18 -2.39
N SER A 209 -20.01 0.87 -3.37
CA SER A 209 -20.21 0.63 -4.79
C SER A 209 -18.82 0.59 -5.43
N PRO A 210 -18.16 -0.58 -5.50
CA PRO A 210 -16.81 -0.68 -6.06
C PRO A 210 -16.85 -0.51 -7.58
N GLU A 211 -15.92 0.29 -8.10
CA GLU A 211 -15.69 0.42 -9.55
C GLU A 211 -14.25 -0.03 -9.81
N LEU A 212 -14.05 -1.24 -10.31
CA LEU A 212 -12.70 -1.81 -10.42
C LEU A 212 -12.03 -1.45 -11.75
N THR A 213 -10.71 -1.29 -11.70
CA THR A 213 -9.88 -1.20 -12.91
C THR A 213 -9.97 -2.49 -13.74
N SER A 214 -9.47 -2.45 -14.99
CA SER A 214 -9.41 -3.63 -15.85
C SER A 214 -8.35 -4.66 -15.46
N ALA A 215 -7.54 -4.38 -14.43
CA ALA A 215 -6.46 -5.25 -14.00
C ALA A 215 -7.01 -6.58 -13.46
N PRO A 216 -6.38 -7.73 -13.80
CA PRO A 216 -6.75 -9.01 -13.20
C PRO A 216 -6.45 -9.01 -11.70
N ILE A 217 -7.41 -9.53 -10.92
CA ILE A 217 -7.28 -9.71 -9.48
C ILE A 217 -7.44 -11.19 -9.14
N LEU A 218 -6.49 -11.77 -8.42
CA LEU A 218 -6.61 -13.10 -7.86
C LEU A 218 -6.56 -13.03 -6.34
N PHE A 219 -7.66 -13.40 -5.68
CA PHE A 219 -7.71 -13.54 -4.24
C PHE A 219 -7.18 -14.92 -3.84
N LEU A 220 -6.21 -14.96 -2.94
CA LEU A 220 -5.86 -16.17 -2.24
C LEU A 220 -6.45 -16.08 -0.84
N VAL A 221 -7.22 -17.08 -0.42
CA VAL A 221 -7.91 -17.05 0.88
C VAL A 221 -7.77 -18.37 1.65
N ALA A 222 -7.81 -18.30 2.97
CA ALA A 222 -7.75 -19.45 3.87
C ALA A 222 -9.16 -19.87 4.31
N GLY A 223 -9.49 -21.15 4.17
CA GLY A 223 -10.83 -21.65 4.48
C GLY A 223 -11.13 -21.66 5.98
N ASN A 224 -10.12 -21.84 6.83
CA ASN A 224 -10.28 -21.85 8.29
C ASN A 224 -9.86 -20.51 8.94
N ASP A 225 -9.67 -19.44 8.17
CA ASP A 225 -9.26 -18.14 8.66
C ASP A 225 -10.30 -17.54 9.62
N ASP A 226 -10.01 -17.54 10.91
CA ASP A 226 -10.85 -16.94 11.95
C ASP A 226 -10.42 -15.51 12.30
N TYR A 227 -9.44 -14.94 11.60
CA TYR A 227 -9.01 -13.55 11.75
C TYR A 227 -9.73 -12.68 10.71
N SER A 228 -9.67 -13.08 9.45
CA SER A 228 -10.37 -12.48 8.31
C SER A 228 -11.14 -13.57 7.55
N PRO A 229 -12.40 -13.86 7.95
CA PRO A 229 -13.16 -14.95 7.35
C PRO A 229 -13.25 -14.86 5.83
N SER A 230 -12.87 -15.95 5.15
CA SER A 230 -12.81 -16.02 3.69
C SER A 230 -14.17 -15.85 3.01
N SER A 231 -15.27 -16.10 3.72
CA SER A 231 -16.64 -15.94 3.22
C SER A 231 -16.93 -14.53 2.71
N PHE A 232 -16.36 -13.49 3.33
CA PHE A 232 -16.51 -12.11 2.84
C PHE A 232 -15.82 -11.92 1.49
N CYS A 233 -14.70 -12.59 1.24
CA CYS A 233 -14.01 -12.54 -0.04
C CYS A 233 -14.72 -13.37 -1.10
N GLU A 234 -15.24 -14.54 -0.74
CA GLU A 234 -16.08 -15.35 -1.63
C GLU A 234 -17.27 -14.53 -2.14
N GLN A 235 -17.99 -13.85 -1.23
CA GLN A 235 -19.09 -12.96 -1.58
C GLN A 235 -18.63 -11.79 -2.47
N TYR A 236 -17.54 -11.10 -2.11
CA TYR A 236 -17.03 -9.97 -2.89
C TYR A 236 -16.64 -10.37 -4.32
N VAL A 237 -15.95 -11.50 -4.46
CA VAL A 237 -15.50 -12.00 -5.77
C VAL A 237 -16.68 -12.43 -6.63
N GLU A 238 -17.68 -13.09 -6.05
CA GLU A 238 -18.92 -13.44 -6.76
C GLU A 238 -19.63 -12.19 -7.29
N GLU A 239 -19.83 -11.18 -6.43
CA GLU A 239 -20.46 -9.91 -6.80
C GLU A 239 -19.68 -9.17 -7.90
N ALA A 240 -18.35 -9.08 -7.77
CA ALA A 240 -17.49 -8.39 -8.74
C ALA A 240 -17.40 -9.13 -10.08
N ALA A 241 -17.28 -10.46 -10.07
CA ALA A 241 -17.26 -11.26 -11.28
C ALA A 241 -18.61 -11.21 -12.02
N PHE A 242 -19.73 -11.22 -11.28
CA PHE A 242 -21.07 -11.04 -11.85
C PHE A 242 -21.22 -9.66 -12.53
N ALA A 243 -20.58 -8.63 -11.98
CA ALA A 243 -20.53 -7.29 -12.59
C ALA A 243 -19.58 -7.20 -13.81
N GLY A 244 -18.88 -8.27 -14.18
CA GLY A 244 -18.03 -8.36 -15.36
C GLY A 244 -16.56 -8.00 -15.12
N TYR A 245 -16.13 -7.82 -13.87
CA TYR A 245 -14.73 -7.57 -13.56
C TYR A 245 -13.88 -8.85 -13.62
N ASN A 246 -12.60 -8.71 -13.98
CA ASN A 246 -11.66 -9.84 -14.04
C ASN A 246 -11.13 -10.17 -12.65
N VAL A 247 -11.98 -10.81 -11.85
CA VAL A 247 -11.69 -11.18 -10.46
C VAL A 247 -11.88 -12.67 -10.27
N ASN A 248 -10.89 -13.32 -9.64
CA ASN A 248 -10.91 -14.74 -9.34
C ASN A 248 -10.52 -14.99 -7.89
N ILE A 249 -10.89 -16.16 -7.38
CA ILE A 249 -10.57 -16.59 -6.02
C ILE A 249 -10.01 -18.01 -6.01
N LYS A 250 -9.00 -18.24 -5.17
CA LYS A 250 -8.49 -19.55 -4.82
C LYS A 250 -8.53 -19.72 -3.31
N LYS A 251 -9.40 -20.63 -2.86
CA LYS A 251 -9.55 -21.01 -1.46
C LYS A 251 -8.64 -22.19 -1.13
N TYR A 252 -7.91 -22.06 -0.03
CA TYR A 252 -7.13 -23.12 0.59
C TYR A 252 -7.92 -23.64 1.79
N GLU A 253 -8.75 -24.67 1.58
CA GLU A 253 -9.80 -25.10 2.53
C GLU A 253 -9.33 -25.26 3.98
N ASN A 254 -8.16 -25.87 4.20
CA ASN A 254 -7.66 -26.16 5.54
C ASN A 254 -6.62 -25.15 6.05
N ALA A 255 -6.36 -24.09 5.31
CA ALA A 255 -5.38 -23.08 5.69
C ALA A 255 -5.94 -22.13 6.76
N GLN A 256 -5.04 -21.65 7.62
CA GLN A 256 -5.30 -20.64 8.66
C GLN A 256 -4.79 -19.27 8.20
N HIS A 257 -5.15 -18.19 8.92
CA HIS A 257 -4.59 -16.87 8.62
C HIS A 257 -3.05 -16.91 8.62
N GLY A 258 -2.41 -16.21 7.68
CA GLY A 258 -0.95 -16.23 7.56
C GLY A 258 -0.33 -17.55 7.09
N TRP A 259 -1.09 -18.44 6.43
CA TRP A 259 -0.62 -19.80 6.03
C TRP A 259 0.69 -19.86 5.24
N ILE A 260 1.09 -18.74 4.63
CA ILE A 260 2.37 -18.59 3.92
C ILE A 260 3.57 -18.80 4.85
N ASN A 261 3.37 -18.62 6.15
CA ASN A 261 4.38 -18.87 7.16
C ASN A 261 4.47 -20.37 7.45
N GLU A 262 5.70 -20.87 7.55
CA GLU A 262 5.99 -22.27 7.82
C GLU A 262 5.94 -22.61 9.31
N LYS A 263 5.87 -21.60 10.18
CA LYS A 263 5.71 -21.82 11.62
C LYS A 263 4.37 -22.49 11.90
N ALA A 264 4.31 -23.21 13.02
CA ALA A 264 3.06 -23.76 13.50
C ALA A 264 2.05 -22.62 13.77
N SER A 265 0.76 -22.94 13.63
CA SER A 265 -0.29 -22.01 14.03
C SER A 265 -0.19 -21.73 15.53
N ILE A 266 -0.35 -20.48 15.90
CA ILE A 266 -0.35 -19.99 17.27
C ILE A 266 -1.79 -19.56 17.59
N ASP A 267 -2.25 -19.94 18.77
CA ASP A 267 -3.45 -19.39 19.37
C ASP A 267 -3.09 -18.05 20.03
N CYS A 268 -3.59 -16.95 19.46
CA CYS A 268 -3.36 -15.62 20.00
C CYS A 268 -4.59 -15.12 20.74
N GLU A 269 -4.68 -15.52 22.02
CA GLU A 269 -5.79 -15.18 22.92
C GLU A 269 -6.05 -13.66 23.05
N ASN A 270 -5.01 -12.83 22.85
CA ASN A 270 -5.09 -11.37 23.00
C ASN A 270 -5.09 -10.60 21.67
N CYS A 271 -5.07 -11.27 20.52
CA CYS A 271 -5.14 -10.60 19.23
C CYS A 271 -6.58 -10.13 18.97
N MET A 272 -6.74 -8.86 18.62
CA MET A 272 -8.03 -8.26 18.28
C MET A 272 -8.47 -8.69 16.88
N THR A 273 -9.77 -8.90 16.68
CA THR A 273 -10.37 -9.14 15.38
C THR A 273 -11.71 -8.45 15.23
N PHE A 274 -12.07 -8.14 13.98
CA PHE A 274 -13.35 -7.55 13.58
C PHE A 274 -14.23 -8.54 12.81
N ARG A 275 -13.98 -9.85 12.93
CA ARG A 275 -14.72 -10.89 12.19
C ARG A 275 -16.24 -10.85 12.42
N ASP A 276 -16.67 -10.41 13.59
CA ASP A 276 -18.06 -10.35 14.02
C ASP A 276 -18.73 -8.99 13.76
N CYS A 277 -17.99 -8.04 13.15
CA CYS A 277 -18.48 -6.69 12.88
C CYS A 277 -19.29 -6.55 11.58
N GLY A 278 -19.44 -7.63 10.81
CA GLY A 278 -20.12 -7.61 9.52
C GLY A 278 -19.41 -6.76 8.48
N LEU A 279 -20.17 -6.25 7.51
CA LEU A 279 -19.64 -5.43 6.43
C LEU A 279 -19.37 -3.99 6.91
N MET A 280 -18.21 -3.48 6.54
CA MET A 280 -17.76 -2.10 6.72
C MET A 280 -17.56 -1.48 5.36
N TYR A 281 -18.12 -0.29 5.17
CA TYR A 281 -18.18 0.35 3.87
C TYR A 281 -17.35 1.60 3.82
N ILE A 282 -16.56 1.74 2.75
CA ILE A 282 -16.04 3.04 2.34
C ILE A 282 -17.09 3.67 1.43
N GLU A 283 -17.68 4.76 1.90
CA GLU A 283 -18.71 5.51 1.19
C GLU A 283 -18.11 6.35 0.06
N GLU A 284 -18.94 6.82 -0.86
CA GLU A 284 -18.51 7.73 -1.95
C GLU A 284 -17.81 9.00 -1.46
N SER A 285 -18.14 9.43 -0.23
CA SER A 285 -17.48 10.56 0.43
C SER A 285 -16.04 10.29 0.89
N GLY A 286 -15.59 9.02 0.83
CA GLY A 286 -14.32 8.54 1.37
C GLY A 286 -14.31 8.34 2.89
N HIS A 287 -15.47 8.50 3.55
CA HIS A 287 -15.65 8.07 4.94
C HIS A 287 -15.86 6.58 5.02
N GLU A 288 -15.35 5.97 6.08
CA GLU A 288 -15.64 4.58 6.40
C GLU A 288 -16.81 4.55 7.39
N SER A 289 -17.72 3.61 7.19
CA SER A 289 -18.90 3.39 8.01
C SER A 289 -19.02 1.91 8.37
N ALA A 290 -19.54 1.64 9.55
CA ALA A 290 -19.80 0.30 10.06
C ALA A 290 -21.11 0.31 10.86
N LEU A 291 -21.66 -0.88 11.14
CA LEU A 291 -22.86 -1.05 11.97
C LEU A 291 -24.00 -0.14 11.49
N ASP A 292 -24.33 -0.28 10.20
CA ASP A 292 -25.36 0.51 9.50
C ASP A 292 -25.16 2.03 9.59
N GLY A 293 -23.90 2.48 9.66
CA GLY A 293 -23.54 3.89 9.69
C GLY A 293 -23.48 4.52 11.09
N SER A 294 -23.77 3.75 12.14
CA SER A 294 -23.68 4.24 13.52
C SER A 294 -22.24 4.51 13.98
N VAL A 295 -21.25 3.87 13.34
CA VAL A 295 -19.82 4.10 13.58
C VAL A 295 -19.17 4.57 12.29
N SER A 296 -18.41 5.67 12.33
CA SER A 296 -17.78 6.21 11.12
C SER A 296 -16.49 6.98 11.38
N THR A 297 -15.69 7.19 10.33
CA THR A 297 -14.45 8.00 10.39
C THR A 297 -14.70 9.51 10.35
N LEU A 298 -15.95 9.98 10.54
CA LEU A 298 -16.27 11.41 10.66
C LEU A 298 -15.48 12.09 11.79
N PHE A 299 -15.22 11.35 12.87
CA PHE A 299 -14.49 11.84 14.05
C PHE A 299 -13.02 11.38 14.08
N GLY A 300 -12.53 10.79 12.97
CA GLY A 300 -11.15 10.33 12.83
C GLY A 300 -10.98 8.81 12.90
N TRP A 301 -9.81 8.35 12.46
CA TRP A 301 -9.47 6.93 12.33
C TRP A 301 -9.40 6.19 13.67
N GLN A 302 -8.76 6.79 14.67
CA GLN A 302 -8.61 6.18 15.98
C GLN A 302 -9.97 6.00 16.67
N GLU A 303 -10.79 7.05 16.71
CA GLU A 303 -12.14 7.01 17.30
C GLU A 303 -13.03 5.96 16.61
N TYR A 304 -12.94 5.87 15.28
CA TYR A 304 -13.63 4.84 14.50
C TYR A 304 -13.27 3.42 14.95
N LEU A 305 -11.97 3.10 15.01
CA LEU A 305 -11.52 1.77 15.42
C LEU A 305 -11.85 1.45 16.87
N GLU A 306 -11.66 2.41 17.79
CA GLU A 306 -11.96 2.21 19.21
C GLU A 306 -13.45 1.99 19.44
N THR A 307 -14.31 2.76 18.76
CA THR A 307 -15.77 2.61 18.85
C THR A 307 -16.22 1.29 18.24
N LEU A 308 -15.73 0.97 17.03
CA LEU A 308 -16.06 -0.27 16.34
C LEU A 308 -15.68 -1.49 17.18
N TYR A 309 -14.47 -1.48 17.74
CA TYR A 309 -14.00 -2.56 18.58
C TYR A 309 -14.86 -2.73 19.83
N ARG A 310 -15.24 -1.64 20.51
CA ARG A 310 -16.15 -1.71 21.66
C ARG A 310 -17.54 -2.25 21.31
N SER A 311 -17.99 -2.04 20.08
CA SER A 311 -19.33 -2.44 19.65
C SER A 311 -19.43 -3.89 19.19
N CYS A 312 -18.42 -4.40 18.48
CA CYS A 312 -18.48 -5.75 17.87
C CYS A 312 -17.12 -6.46 17.80
N GLY A 313 -16.04 -5.84 18.25
CA GLY A 313 -14.71 -6.44 18.23
C GLY A 313 -14.62 -7.62 19.19
N THR A 314 -13.85 -8.63 18.80
CA THR A 314 -13.57 -9.80 19.63
C THR A 314 -12.06 -10.03 19.75
N ILE A 315 -11.67 -10.90 20.67
CA ILE A 315 -10.29 -11.35 20.87
C ILE A 315 -10.17 -12.85 20.59
N GLY A 316 -8.98 -13.31 20.26
CA GLY A 316 -8.70 -14.73 20.06
C GLY A 316 -8.82 -15.14 18.60
N VAL A 317 -7.68 -15.43 17.98
CA VAL A 317 -7.55 -15.91 16.60
C VAL A 317 -6.45 -16.96 16.51
N ILE A 318 -6.57 -17.86 15.54
CA ILE A 318 -5.56 -18.85 15.20
C ILE A 318 -4.87 -18.43 13.91
N PHE A 319 -3.58 -18.14 13.98
CA PHE A 319 -2.83 -17.74 12.78
C PHE A 319 -1.39 -18.27 12.80
N ARG A 320 -0.75 -18.27 11.64
CA ARG A 320 0.68 -18.58 11.52
C ARG A 320 1.46 -17.27 11.44
N SER A 321 2.32 -17.03 12.42
CA SER A 321 3.25 -15.89 12.47
C SER A 321 4.66 -16.26 12.01
#